data_AF-A0A6V8CQX0-F1
#
_entry.id   AF-A0A6V8CQX0-F1
#
_cell.length_a   1.000
_cell.length_b   1.000
_cell.length_c   1.000
_cell.angle_alpha   90.00
_cell.angle_beta   90.00
_cell.angle_gamma   90.00
#
_symmetry.space_group_name_H-M   'P 1'
#
loop_
_entity.id
_entity.type
_entity.pdbx_description
1 polymer ?
#
loop_
_entity_poly.entity_id
_entity_poly.type
_entity_poly.pdbx_seq_one_letter_code
_entity_poly.pdbx_strand_id
1 'polypeptide(L)'
;EFAYHIESKLLESIPSDLVDLTGIHVEQRGVGTILREAKRNNDDWTMTAMINPEKKVRDAGTRVEMRIETLSVDGRVSACAEQVGPIEKHRVAMLNLLQEWGSMLTTLTSGHEATKRRVRNMPDEFHEERPAMMRLYSDESE
;
A
#
# COMPACT_ATOMS: atom_id res chain seq x y z
N GLU A 1 19.21 13.00 -0.01
CA GLU A 1 19.44 12.50 1.36
C GLU A 1 18.14 12.13 2.09
N PHE A 2 17.15 13.03 2.24
CA PHE A 2 15.92 12.72 2.99
C PHE A 2 15.18 11.45 2.51
N ALA A 3 14.88 11.34 1.21
CA ALA A 3 14.15 10.18 0.67
C ALA A 3 14.89 8.85 0.94
N TYR A 4 16.19 8.80 0.62
CA TYR A 4 17.06 7.66 0.89
C TYR A 4 17.09 7.26 2.37
N HIS A 5 17.11 8.23 3.29
CA HIS A 5 17.07 7.97 4.73
C HIS A 5 15.75 7.31 5.16
N ILE A 6 14.63 7.74 4.59
CA ILE A 6 13.32 7.12 4.88
C ILE A 6 13.24 5.72 4.26
N GLU A 7 13.69 5.56 3.02
CA GLU A 7 13.75 4.27 2.32
C GLU A 7 14.60 3.25 3.08
N SER A 8 15.78 3.65 3.57
CA SER A 8 16.66 2.79 4.37
C SER A 8 15.96 2.33 5.66
N LYS A 9 15.23 3.22 6.33
CA LYS A 9 14.47 2.87 7.55
C LYS A 9 13.28 1.96 7.30
N LEU A 10 12.59 2.16 6.18
CA LEU A 10 11.54 1.25 5.75
C LEU A 10 12.12 -0.12 5.46
N LEU A 11 13.26 -0.21 4.77
CA LEU A 11 13.95 -1.46 4.47
C LEU A 11 14.37 -2.20 5.74
N GLU A 12 14.93 -1.50 6.73
CA GLU A 12 15.26 -2.05 8.06
C GLU A 12 14.04 -2.60 8.81
N SER A 13 12.83 -2.18 8.44
CA SER A 13 11.57 -2.62 9.06
C SER A 13 10.96 -3.84 8.38
N ILE A 14 11.52 -4.31 7.26
CA ILE A 14 11.02 -5.48 6.52
C ILE A 14 11.55 -6.76 7.15
N PRO A 15 10.70 -7.79 7.39
CA PRO A 15 11.17 -9.12 7.78
C PRO A 15 12.21 -9.66 6.78
N SER A 16 13.30 -10.24 7.28
CA SER A 16 14.46 -10.63 6.46
C SER A 16 14.12 -11.62 5.33
N ASP A 17 13.13 -12.46 5.55
CA ASP A 17 12.60 -13.44 4.60
C ASP A 17 11.72 -12.82 3.49
N LEU A 18 11.27 -11.58 3.66
CA LEU A 18 10.47 -10.86 2.67
C LEU A 18 11.26 -9.81 1.89
N VAL A 19 12.52 -9.54 2.26
CA VAL A 19 13.35 -8.50 1.63
C VAL A 19 13.50 -8.74 0.13
N ASP A 20 13.78 -9.98 -0.28
CA ASP A 20 13.99 -10.32 -1.70
C ASP A 20 12.71 -10.23 -2.55
N LEU A 21 11.54 -10.22 -1.90
CA LEU A 21 10.23 -10.11 -2.53
C LEU A 21 9.62 -8.72 -2.43
N THR A 22 10.26 -7.80 -1.70
CA THR A 22 9.68 -6.49 -1.35
C THR A 22 10.47 -5.34 -1.94
N GLY A 23 9.82 -4.57 -2.81
CA GLY A 23 10.31 -3.29 -3.29
C GLY A 23 9.85 -2.14 -2.40
N ILE A 24 10.73 -1.18 -2.16
CA ILE A 24 10.42 0.09 -1.49
C ILE A 24 10.84 1.21 -2.41
N HIS A 25 10.00 2.24 -2.50
CA HIS A 25 10.34 3.46 -3.21
C HIS A 25 9.93 4.67 -2.38
N VAL A 26 10.84 5.62 -2.22
CA VAL A 26 10.56 6.91 -1.58
C VAL A 26 11.01 8.06 -2.45
N GLU A 27 10.13 9.04 -2.65
CA GLU A 27 10.46 10.25 -3.38
C GLU A 27 9.88 11.52 -2.75
N GLN A 28 10.54 12.65 -3.02
CA GLN A 28 10.02 13.97 -2.67
C GLN A 28 9.42 14.62 -3.92
N ARG A 29 8.15 14.99 -3.84
CA ARG A 29 7.42 15.53 -4.99
C ARG A 29 6.75 16.84 -4.66
N GLY A 30 6.73 17.74 -5.65
CA GLY A 30 5.89 18.92 -5.57
C GLY A 30 4.41 18.53 -5.69
N VAL A 31 3.54 19.13 -4.88
CA VAL A 31 2.09 18.87 -4.89
C VAL A 31 1.47 18.99 -6.28
N GLY A 32 1.97 19.91 -7.11
CA GLY A 32 1.47 20.11 -8.47
C GLY A 32 1.73 18.92 -9.39
N THR A 33 2.81 18.16 -9.16
CA THR A 33 3.10 16.93 -9.92
C THR A 33 2.13 15.83 -9.53
N ILE A 34 1.91 15.63 -8.22
CA ILE A 34 0.96 14.65 -7.69
C ILE A 34 -0.45 14.92 -8.22
N LEU A 35 -0.92 16.16 -8.16
CA LEU A 35 -2.25 16.53 -8.64
C LEU A 35 -2.42 16.34 -10.16
N ARG A 36 -1.36 16.59 -10.95
CA ARG A 36 -1.39 16.34 -12.40
C ARG A 36 -1.50 14.85 -12.71
N GLU A 37 -0.79 14.02 -11.96
CA GLU A 37 -0.85 12.57 -12.09
C GLU A 37 -2.20 12.02 -11.65
N ALA A 38 -2.69 12.42 -10.47
CA ALA A 38 -4.00 12.02 -9.96
C ALA A 38 -5.12 12.35 -10.98
N LYS A 39 -5.08 13.56 -11.56
CA LYS A 39 -6.00 13.95 -12.63
C LYS A 39 -5.86 13.08 -13.89
N ARG A 40 -4.65 12.68 -14.26
CA ARG A 40 -4.41 11.80 -15.43
C ARG A 40 -4.95 10.39 -15.18
N ASN A 41 -4.87 9.91 -13.94
CA ASN A 41 -5.25 8.56 -13.55
C ASN A 41 -6.72 8.45 -13.08
N ASN A 42 -7.49 9.55 -13.10
CA ASN A 42 -8.84 9.64 -12.51
C ASN A 42 -8.89 9.20 -11.04
N ASP A 43 -7.87 9.56 -10.28
CA ASP A 43 -7.78 9.29 -8.85
C ASP A 43 -8.53 10.38 -8.05
N ASP A 44 -9.83 10.16 -7.89
CA ASP A 44 -10.71 11.07 -7.14
C ASP A 44 -10.36 11.14 -5.66
N TRP A 45 -9.77 10.09 -5.09
CA TRP A 45 -9.40 10.05 -3.68
C TRP A 45 -8.27 11.02 -3.39
N THR A 46 -7.17 10.95 -4.15
CA THR A 46 -6.03 11.86 -3.99
C THR A 46 -6.44 13.31 -4.27
N MET A 47 -7.25 13.53 -5.31
CA MET A 47 -7.79 14.86 -5.63
C MET A 47 -8.60 15.43 -4.46
N THR A 48 -9.49 14.64 -3.86
CA THR A 48 -10.34 15.07 -2.73
C THR A 48 -9.54 15.30 -1.44
N ALA A 49 -8.50 14.49 -1.21
CA ALA A 49 -7.64 14.62 -0.04
C ALA A 49 -6.80 15.90 -0.07
N MET A 50 -6.33 16.31 -1.25
CA MET A 50 -5.38 17.42 -1.40
C MET A 50 -6.03 18.77 -1.77
N ILE A 51 -7.25 18.74 -2.30
CA ILE A 51 -7.99 19.94 -2.70
C ILE A 51 -9.08 20.24 -1.66
N ASN A 52 -9.33 21.53 -1.40
CA ASN A 52 -10.40 21.99 -0.53
C ASN A 52 -11.72 22.20 -1.33
N PRO A 53 -12.88 22.40 -0.67
CA PRO A 53 -14.14 22.63 -1.37
C PRO A 53 -14.10 23.82 -2.34
N GLU A 54 -13.25 24.81 -2.10
CA GLU A 54 -13.04 25.99 -2.96
C GLU A 54 -12.09 25.72 -4.15
N LYS A 55 -11.74 24.46 -4.41
CA LYS A 55 -10.84 24.02 -5.50
C LYS A 55 -9.40 24.55 -5.39
N LYS A 56 -8.96 24.91 -4.17
CA LYS A 56 -7.58 25.29 -3.87
C LYS A 56 -6.83 24.14 -3.22
N VAL A 57 -5.53 24.10 -3.46
CA VAL A 57 -4.63 23.15 -2.79
C VAL A 57 -4.61 23.47 -1.29
N ARG A 58 -4.88 22.49 -0.44
CA ARG A 58 -4.93 22.67 1.03
C ARG A 58 -3.61 23.15 1.62
N ASP A 59 -2.51 22.62 1.11
CA ASP A 59 -1.15 23.04 1.43
C ASP A 59 -0.24 22.73 0.23
N ALA A 60 0.47 23.76 -0.23
CA ALA A 60 1.25 23.72 -1.46
C ALA A 60 2.69 23.19 -1.28
N GLY A 61 3.06 22.81 -0.06
CA GLY A 61 4.39 22.31 0.27
C GLY A 61 4.78 21.03 -0.45
N THR A 62 6.08 20.77 -0.49
CA THR A 62 6.65 19.49 -0.95
C THR A 62 6.08 18.34 -0.13
N ARG A 63 5.84 17.21 -0.79
CA ARG A 63 5.35 15.98 -0.19
C ARG A 63 6.43 14.91 -0.24
N VAL A 64 6.35 13.99 0.71
CA VAL A 64 7.02 12.70 0.61
C VAL A 64 5.97 11.68 0.16
N GLU A 65 6.31 10.95 -0.89
CA GLU A 65 5.56 9.79 -1.37
C GLU A 65 6.38 8.55 -1.06
N MET A 66 5.73 7.55 -0.48
CA MET A 66 6.34 6.30 -0.06
C MET A 66 5.46 5.16 -0.56
N ARG A 67 6.08 4.18 -1.21
CA ARG A 67 5.44 2.96 -1.70
C ARG A 67 6.21 1.75 -1.19
N ILE A 68 5.45 0.75 -0.79
CA ILE A 68 5.97 -0.58 -0.49
C ILE A 68 5.14 -1.60 -1.26
N GLU A 69 5.82 -2.53 -1.92
CA GLU A 69 5.17 -3.54 -2.73
C GLU A 69 5.86 -4.88 -2.54
N THR A 70 5.10 -5.91 -2.17
CA THR A 70 5.60 -7.28 -2.02
C THR A 70 4.96 -8.17 -3.08
N LEU A 71 5.77 -8.94 -3.79
CA LEU A 71 5.32 -9.91 -4.77
C LEU A 71 5.22 -11.31 -4.16
N SER A 72 4.26 -12.10 -4.63
CA SER A 72 4.24 -13.53 -4.33
C SER A 72 5.47 -14.23 -4.91
N VAL A 73 5.85 -15.37 -4.33
CA VAL A 73 6.99 -16.17 -4.80
C VAL A 73 6.86 -16.61 -6.26
N ASP A 74 5.63 -16.76 -6.75
CA ASP A 74 5.32 -17.09 -8.16
C ASP A 74 5.15 -15.86 -9.07
N GLY A 75 5.28 -14.64 -8.51
CA GLY A 75 5.17 -13.36 -9.20
C GLY A 75 3.77 -13.00 -9.72
N ARG A 76 2.72 -13.73 -9.33
CA ARG A 76 1.36 -13.54 -9.87
C ARG A 76 0.49 -12.59 -9.09
N VAL A 77 0.80 -12.37 -7.81
CA VAL A 77 0.02 -11.52 -6.90
C VAL A 77 0.94 -10.52 -6.25
N SER A 78 0.45 -9.28 -6.09
CA SER A 78 1.19 -8.20 -5.45
C SER A 78 0.37 -7.60 -4.32
N ALA A 79 1.04 -7.26 -3.22
CA ALA A 79 0.51 -6.49 -2.11
C ALA A 79 1.19 -5.11 -2.10
N CYS A 80 0.46 -4.07 -2.50
CA CYS A 80 0.99 -2.70 -2.58
C CYS A 80 0.29 -1.77 -1.58
N ALA A 81 1.07 -0.97 -0.87
CA ALA A 81 0.57 0.15 -0.07
C ALA A 81 1.33 1.42 -0.43
N GLU A 82 0.63 2.56 -0.37
CA GLU A 82 1.15 3.87 -0.75
C GLU A 82 0.70 4.93 0.27
N GLN A 83 1.62 5.82 0.64
CA GLN A 83 1.33 6.94 1.51
C GLN A 83 1.98 8.21 1.00
N VAL A 84 1.20 9.28 0.97
CA VAL A 84 1.64 10.62 0.57
C VAL A 84 1.34 11.59 1.69
N GLY A 85 2.35 12.35 2.12
CA GLY A 85 2.20 13.28 3.22
C GLY A 85 3.15 14.48 3.18
N PRO A 86 2.89 15.52 3.99
CA PRO A 86 3.86 16.59 4.23
C PRO A 86 5.17 16.02 4.80
N ILE A 87 6.32 16.59 4.42
CA ILE A 87 7.63 16.15 4.89
C ILE A 87 7.71 16.21 6.42
N GLU A 88 7.07 17.20 7.05
CA GLU A 88 7.06 17.39 8.51
C GLU A 88 6.33 16.25 9.23
N LYS A 89 5.44 15.54 8.53
CA LYS A 89 4.64 14.43 9.06
C LYS A 89 5.08 13.06 8.53
N HIS A 90 6.26 12.96 7.92
CA HIS A 90 6.75 11.72 7.30
C HIS A 90 6.72 10.51 8.24
N ARG A 91 7.01 10.68 9.53
CA ARG A 91 7.01 9.57 10.50
C ARG A 91 5.63 8.94 10.64
N VAL A 92 4.58 9.76 10.68
CA VAL A 92 3.19 9.27 10.79
C VAL A 92 2.80 8.56 9.49
N ALA A 93 3.13 9.15 8.34
CA ALA A 93 2.86 8.53 7.04
C ALA A 93 3.61 7.19 6.88
N MET A 94 4.85 7.09 7.38
CA MET A 94 5.64 5.86 7.37
C MET A 94 5.03 4.75 8.24
N LEU A 95 4.52 5.10 9.43
CA LEU A 95 3.84 4.13 10.30
C LEU A 95 2.52 3.64 9.68
N ASN A 96 1.73 4.56 9.11
CA ASN A 96 0.50 4.19 8.41
C ASN A 96 0.79 3.27 7.23
N LEU A 97 1.85 3.54 6.45
CA LEU A 97 2.27 2.71 5.32
C LEU A 97 2.57 1.28 5.77
N LEU A 98 3.39 1.11 6.80
CA LEU A 98 3.75 -0.22 7.33
C LEU A 98 2.52 -0.96 7.89
N GLN A 99 1.60 -0.26 8.54
CA GLN A 99 0.37 -0.85 9.06
C GLN A 99 -0.57 -1.30 7.93
N GLU A 100 -0.75 -0.47 6.91
CA GLU A 100 -1.57 -0.78 5.73
C GLU A 100 -0.97 -1.96 4.95
N TRP A 101 0.34 -1.94 4.70
CA TRP A 101 1.06 -3.02 4.06
C TRP A 101 0.95 -4.34 4.84
N GLY A 102 1.17 -4.32 6.16
CA GLY A 102 1.02 -5.51 7.00
C GLY A 102 -0.40 -6.06 6.99
N SER A 103 -1.41 -5.17 6.97
CA SER A 103 -2.82 -5.56 6.88
C SER A 103 -3.16 -6.18 5.52
N MET A 104 -2.62 -5.63 4.44
CA MET A 104 -2.73 -6.16 3.08
C MET A 104 -2.10 -7.54 2.99
N LEU A 105 -0.85 -7.70 3.43
CA LEU A 105 -0.17 -8.99 3.45
C LEU A 105 -0.98 -10.03 4.23
N THR A 106 -1.39 -9.70 5.45
CA THR A 106 -2.21 -10.60 6.29
C THR A 106 -3.47 -11.03 5.55
N THR A 107 -4.17 -10.09 4.92
CA THR A 107 -5.41 -10.38 4.18
C THR A 107 -5.17 -11.29 2.97
N LEU A 108 -4.08 -11.05 2.24
CA LEU A 108 -3.77 -11.79 1.01
C LEU A 108 -3.20 -13.20 1.30
N THR A 109 -2.50 -13.37 2.43
CA THR A 109 -1.90 -14.66 2.83
C THR A 109 -2.82 -15.50 3.71
N SER A 110 -3.93 -14.96 4.19
CA SER A 110 -4.93 -15.71 4.97
C SER A 110 -5.91 -16.42 4.03
N GLY A 111 -6.26 -17.66 4.37
CA GLY A 111 -7.40 -18.34 3.75
C GLY A 111 -8.72 -17.63 4.09
N HIS A 112 -9.67 -17.66 3.18
CA HIS A 112 -11.02 -17.19 3.43
C HIS A 112 -11.85 -18.34 4.02
N GLU A 113 -12.32 -18.16 5.25
CA GLU A 113 -13.19 -19.13 5.90
C GLU A 113 -14.64 -19.04 5.37
N ALA A 114 -15.26 -20.20 5.19
CA ALA A 114 -16.66 -20.28 4.78
C ALA A 114 -17.56 -19.52 5.77
N THR A 115 -18.35 -18.59 5.25
CA THR A 115 -19.22 -17.75 6.08
C THR A 115 -20.62 -18.32 6.13
N LYS A 116 -21.08 -18.75 7.31
CA LYS A 116 -22.46 -19.25 7.53
C LYS A 116 -23.54 -18.20 7.26
N ARG A 117 -23.19 -16.92 7.29
CA ARG A 117 -24.10 -15.79 7.03
C ARG A 117 -24.15 -15.50 5.54
N ARG A 118 -25.32 -15.69 4.91
CA ARG A 118 -25.54 -15.21 3.54
C ARG A 118 -25.57 -13.68 3.51
N VAL A 119 -24.58 -13.10 2.84
CA VAL A 119 -24.50 -11.67 2.56
C VAL A 119 -25.35 -11.39 1.33
N ARG A 120 -26.33 -10.48 1.47
CA ARG A 120 -27.25 -10.11 0.39
C ARG A 120 -26.47 -9.51 -0.80
N ASN A 121 -26.83 -9.91 -2.01
CA ASN A 121 -26.21 -9.48 -3.27
C ASN A 121 -24.75 -9.94 -3.49
N MET A 122 -24.26 -10.93 -2.73
CA MET A 122 -22.99 -11.59 -3.02
C MET A 122 -23.23 -12.94 -3.71
N PRO A 123 -22.36 -13.36 -4.65
CA PRO A 123 -22.39 -14.69 -5.23
C PRO A 123 -22.26 -15.79 -4.16
N ASP A 124 -22.80 -16.99 -4.41
CA ASP A 124 -22.69 -18.12 -3.47
C ASP A 124 -21.22 -18.49 -3.18
N GLU A 125 -20.37 -18.36 -4.20
CA GLU A 125 -18.90 -18.45 -4.14
C GLU A 125 -18.23 -17.60 -3.04
N PHE A 126 -18.86 -16.49 -2.62
CA PHE A 126 -18.35 -15.64 -1.54
C PHE A 126 -18.48 -16.31 -0.17
N HIS A 127 -19.43 -17.23 -0.01
CA HIS A 127 -19.71 -17.91 1.25
C HIS A 127 -18.93 -19.21 1.42
N GLU A 128 -18.25 -19.66 0.38
CA GLU A 128 -17.42 -20.87 0.36
C GLU A 128 -16.02 -20.60 0.90
N GLU A 129 -15.33 -21.64 1.37
CA GLU A 129 -13.93 -21.54 1.77
C GLU A 129 -13.02 -21.35 0.55
N ARG A 130 -11.95 -20.56 0.69
CA ARG A 130 -10.94 -20.38 -0.37
C ARG A 130 -9.53 -20.34 0.21
N PRO A 131 -8.53 -20.86 -0.51
CA PRO A 131 -7.14 -20.72 -0.10
C PRO A 131 -6.71 -19.25 -0.14
N ALA A 132 -5.57 -18.97 0.50
CA ALA A 132 -4.92 -17.68 0.41
C ALA A 132 -4.64 -17.27 -1.06
N MET A 133 -4.75 -15.98 -1.34
CA MET A 133 -4.49 -15.46 -2.68
C MET A 133 -2.98 -15.32 -2.95
N MET A 134 -2.20 -15.00 -1.93
CA MET A 134 -0.76 -14.75 -2.02
C MET A 134 0.03 -15.81 -1.25
N ARG A 135 1.10 -16.30 -1.89
CA ARG A 135 2.08 -17.20 -1.26
C ARG A 135 3.41 -16.47 -1.13
N LEU A 136 3.91 -16.37 0.09
CA LEU A 136 5.21 -15.75 0.38
C LEU A 136 6.37 -16.75 0.40
N TYR A 137 6.06 -18.03 0.64
CA TYR A 137 7.05 -19.09 0.75
C TYR A 137 6.78 -20.17 -0.30
N SER A 138 7.85 -20.80 -0.78
CA SER A 138 7.75 -21.97 -1.65
C SER A 138 7.47 -23.22 -0.82
N ASP A 139 6.77 -24.20 -1.40
CA ASP A 139 6.43 -25.46 -0.74
C ASP A 139 7.68 -26.30 -0.37
N GLU A 140 8.89 -25.91 -0.83
CA GLU A 140 10.18 -26.55 -0.50
C GLU A 140 10.78 -26.06 0.84
N SER A 141 10.05 -25.27 1.62
CA SER A 141 10.55 -24.56 2.82
C SER A 141 9.99 -25.10 4.16
N GLU A 142 9.29 -26.24 4.16
CA GLU A 142 8.85 -26.95 5.38
C GLU A 142 9.81 -28.07 5.80
#